data_AF-Q1J1Q8-F1
#
_entry.id   AF-Q1J1Q8-F1
#
_cell.length_a   1.000
_cell.length_b   1.000
_cell.length_c   1.000
_cell.angle_alpha   90.00
_cell.angle_beta   90.00
_cell.angle_gamma   90.00
#
_symmetry.space_group_name_H-M   'P 1'
#
loop_
_entity.id
_entity.type
_entity.pdbx_description
1 polymer ?
#
loop_
_entity_poly.entity_id
_entity_poly.type
_entity_poly.pdbx_seq_one_letter_code
_entity_poly.pdbx_strand_id
1 'polypeptide(L)'
;MPRMTAPHAGNPRTRVPKTVWDLIFTLVIPILILSPNMLGSGISVADLLGGGTGGNIRAYLIAALIPVAYVLVDLIVNRNVSPVALIGGAGAMVSGGLAFWYVDGFWYAIKDSARSYLTGILFLLSAATSVPLFRVFLDAASIGEKPEDRAATQQAMRDPGIHRGLVLATIVFALVDLVGGVVNSVVNYRHVTARFGTDAFNAQVAEVNALMRVPGLVISLIGVALAISCVQAAVKRRYGAGASLLEPSKLAAVMRERGEVRL
;
A
#
# COMPACT_ATOMS: atom_id res chain seq x y z
N MET A 1 39.63 46.53 -10.59
CA MET A 1 38.56 45.80 -9.88
C MET A 1 38.05 44.68 -10.79
N PRO A 2 38.11 43.40 -10.39
CA PRO A 2 37.72 42.26 -11.24
C PRO A 2 36.19 42.11 -11.30
N ARG A 3 35.64 41.84 -12.49
CA ARG A 3 34.22 41.51 -12.69
C ARG A 3 33.90 40.15 -12.07
N MET A 4 33.00 40.11 -11.08
CA MET A 4 32.42 38.87 -10.58
C MET A 4 31.46 38.31 -11.62
N THR A 5 31.77 37.14 -12.17
CA THR A 5 30.85 36.34 -12.99
C THR A 5 29.78 35.73 -12.09
N ALA A 6 28.51 35.89 -12.46
CA ALA A 6 27.38 35.30 -11.74
C ALA A 6 27.44 33.75 -11.82
N PRO A 7 27.04 33.03 -10.75
CA PRO A 7 26.94 31.57 -10.81
C PRO A 7 25.84 31.17 -11.80
N HIS A 8 26.15 30.25 -12.71
CA HIS A 8 25.16 29.59 -13.56
C HIS A 8 24.15 28.84 -12.68
N ALA A 9 22.90 29.32 -12.65
CA ALA A 9 21.80 28.58 -12.08
C ALA A 9 21.53 27.34 -12.95
N GLY A 10 21.97 26.17 -12.47
CA GLY A 10 21.63 24.89 -13.08
C GLY A 10 20.11 24.72 -13.11
N ASN A 11 19.59 24.49 -14.30
CA ASN A 11 18.16 24.28 -14.55
C ASN A 11 17.66 23.09 -13.69
N PRO A 12 16.64 23.25 -12.82
CA PRO A 12 16.12 22.13 -12.04
C PRO A 12 15.44 21.16 -13.01
N ARG A 13 16.13 20.07 -13.35
CA ARG A 13 15.51 18.95 -14.07
C ARG A 13 14.30 18.51 -13.25
N THR A 14 13.10 18.77 -13.77
CA THR A 14 11.83 18.30 -13.20
C THR A 14 11.84 16.78 -13.22
N ARG A 15 12.32 16.18 -12.13
CA ARG A 15 12.34 14.73 -11.94
C ARG A 15 10.88 14.29 -11.86
N VAL A 16 10.49 13.35 -12.73
CA VAL A 16 9.15 12.75 -12.72
C VAL A 16 8.81 12.30 -11.29
N PRO A 17 7.60 12.62 -10.77
CA PRO A 17 7.21 12.26 -9.41
C PRO A 17 7.32 10.76 -9.15
N LYS A 18 7.72 10.37 -7.93
CA LYS A 18 7.83 8.95 -7.53
C LYS A 18 6.51 8.20 -7.76
N THR A 19 5.37 8.83 -7.50
CA THR A 19 4.03 8.27 -7.70
C THR A 19 3.76 7.81 -9.14
N VAL A 20 4.33 8.51 -10.13
CA VAL A 20 4.23 8.12 -11.54
C VAL A 20 5.04 6.84 -11.78
N TRP A 21 6.24 6.74 -11.21
CA TRP A 21 7.05 5.52 -11.28
C TRP A 21 6.38 4.34 -10.56
N ASP A 22 5.81 4.58 -9.38
CA ASP A 22 5.04 3.57 -8.64
C ASP A 22 3.92 3.01 -9.53
N LEU A 23 3.16 3.88 -10.21
CA LEU A 23 2.10 3.46 -11.12
C LEU A 23 2.63 2.65 -12.31
N ILE A 24 3.73 3.09 -12.92
CA ILE A 24 4.33 2.41 -14.07
C ILE A 24 4.75 0.98 -13.70
N PHE A 25 5.51 0.82 -12.62
CA PHE A 25 6.05 -0.49 -12.22
C PHE A 25 5.01 -1.40 -11.57
N THR A 26 3.98 -0.85 -10.92
CA THR A 26 2.97 -1.67 -10.22
C THR A 26 1.71 -1.93 -11.04
N LEU A 27 1.46 -1.20 -12.13
CA LEU A 27 0.26 -1.34 -12.97
C LEU A 27 0.61 -1.55 -14.43
N VAL A 28 1.24 -0.54 -15.04
CA VAL A 28 1.33 -0.43 -16.49
C VAL A 28 2.19 -1.55 -17.05
N ILE A 29 3.39 -1.75 -16.50
CA ILE A 29 4.32 -2.76 -16.98
C ILE A 29 3.74 -4.19 -16.83
N PRO A 30 3.22 -4.62 -15.65
CA PRO A 30 2.62 -5.95 -15.52
C PRO A 30 1.47 -6.20 -16.49
N ILE A 31 0.56 -5.24 -16.67
CA ILE A 31 -0.57 -5.38 -17.61
C ILE A 31 -0.08 -5.51 -19.04
N LEU A 32 0.90 -4.70 -19.45
CA LEU A 32 1.47 -4.77 -20.80
C LEU A 32 2.16 -6.11 -21.06
N ILE A 33 2.82 -6.69 -20.05
CA ILE A 33 3.48 -8.00 -20.16
C ILE A 33 2.47 -9.14 -20.32
N LEU A 34 1.35 -9.07 -19.60
CA LEU A 34 0.29 -10.07 -19.67
C LEU A 34 -0.64 -9.90 -20.89
N SER A 35 -0.65 -8.70 -21.48
CA SER A 35 -1.51 -8.41 -22.63
C SER A 35 -1.10 -9.28 -23.84
N PRO A 36 -2.07 -9.93 -24.51
CA PRO A 36 -1.81 -10.74 -25.70
C PRO A 36 -1.36 -9.89 -26.90
N ASN A 37 -1.55 -8.57 -26.86
CA ASN A 37 -1.13 -7.66 -27.90
C ASN A 37 -0.23 -6.58 -27.31
N MET A 38 1.09 -6.67 -27.54
CA MET A 38 1.95 -5.51 -27.35
C MET A 38 1.74 -4.52 -28.49
N LEU A 39 1.02 -3.43 -28.20
CA LEU A 39 0.99 -2.22 -29.04
C LEU A 39 0.52 -2.46 -30.50
N GLY A 40 -0.38 -3.42 -30.72
CA GLY A 40 -0.95 -3.69 -32.05
C GLY A 40 -0.05 -4.44 -33.02
N SER A 41 1.10 -4.95 -32.56
CA SER A 41 2.04 -5.73 -33.39
C SER A 41 1.62 -7.19 -33.63
N GLY A 42 0.62 -7.68 -32.89
CA GLY A 42 0.19 -9.09 -32.92
C GLY A 42 1.16 -10.05 -32.23
N ILE A 43 2.22 -9.54 -31.57
CA ILE A 43 3.17 -10.33 -30.80
C ILE A 43 2.98 -10.02 -29.31
N SER A 44 2.88 -11.06 -28.48
CA SER A 44 2.83 -10.94 -27.02
C SER A 44 4.21 -11.09 -26.40
N VAL A 45 4.38 -10.68 -25.13
CA VAL A 45 5.61 -10.99 -24.38
C VAL A 45 5.76 -12.50 -24.18
N ALA A 46 4.65 -13.25 -24.09
CA ALA A 46 4.68 -14.70 -24.02
C ALA A 46 5.34 -15.31 -25.28
N ASP A 47 5.06 -14.77 -26.47
CA ASP A 47 5.68 -15.22 -27.73
C ASP A 47 7.19 -14.98 -27.73
N LEU A 48 7.62 -13.78 -27.30
CA LEU A 48 9.05 -13.45 -27.14
C LEU A 48 9.77 -14.34 -26.13
N LEU A 49 9.03 -14.89 -25.17
CA LEU A 49 9.54 -15.79 -24.14
C LEU A 49 9.43 -17.29 -24.51
N GLY A 50 9.19 -17.59 -25.79
CA GLY A 50 9.18 -18.95 -26.34
C GLY A 50 7.80 -19.50 -26.69
N GLY A 51 6.73 -18.70 -26.53
CA GLY A 51 5.37 -19.04 -26.93
C GLY A 51 4.73 -20.19 -26.14
N GLY A 52 3.46 -20.45 -26.44
CA GLY A 52 2.68 -21.53 -25.84
C GLY A 52 2.65 -21.48 -24.31
N THR A 53 2.55 -22.64 -23.67
CA THR A 53 2.44 -22.71 -22.20
C THR A 53 3.68 -22.16 -21.49
N GLY A 54 4.88 -22.46 -21.99
CA GLY A 54 6.13 -22.02 -21.38
C GLY A 54 6.30 -20.50 -21.42
N GLY A 55 6.03 -19.88 -22.57
CA GLY A 55 6.04 -18.43 -22.73
C GLY A 55 5.04 -17.73 -21.81
N ASN A 56 3.82 -18.27 -21.71
CA ASN A 56 2.77 -17.72 -20.84
C ASN A 56 3.13 -17.75 -19.36
N ILE A 57 3.70 -18.85 -18.88
CA ILE A 57 4.15 -18.98 -17.49
C ILE A 57 5.27 -17.96 -17.20
N ARG A 58 6.23 -17.80 -18.12
CA ARG A 58 7.33 -16.83 -17.96
C ARG A 58 6.81 -15.40 -17.96
N ALA A 59 5.89 -15.05 -18.85
CA ALA A 59 5.24 -13.73 -18.87
C ALA A 59 4.52 -13.45 -17.55
N TYR A 60 3.75 -14.42 -17.04
CA TYR A 60 3.07 -14.31 -15.75
C TYR A 60 4.04 -14.07 -14.59
N LEU A 61 5.10 -14.87 -14.49
CA LEU A 61 6.11 -14.72 -13.43
C LEU A 61 6.81 -13.37 -13.49
N ILE A 62 7.22 -12.92 -14.68
CA ILE A 62 7.86 -11.61 -14.85
C ILE A 62 6.90 -10.50 -14.44
N ALA A 63 5.65 -10.54 -14.90
CA ALA A 63 4.64 -9.55 -14.53
C ALA A 63 4.40 -9.49 -13.02
N ALA A 64 4.36 -10.65 -12.34
CA ALA A 64 4.16 -10.73 -10.90
C ALA A 64 5.39 -10.28 -10.09
N LEU A 65 6.61 -10.54 -10.59
CA LEU A 65 7.85 -10.24 -9.88
C LEU A 65 8.33 -8.79 -10.06
N ILE A 66 7.94 -8.10 -11.14
CA ILE A 66 8.34 -6.70 -11.37
C ILE A 66 7.93 -5.77 -10.22
N PRO A 67 6.66 -5.74 -9.77
CA PRO A 67 6.27 -4.90 -8.63
C PRO A 67 7.03 -5.27 -7.35
N VAL A 68 7.30 -6.57 -7.15
CA VAL A 68 8.02 -7.06 -5.97
C VAL A 68 9.47 -6.59 -5.99
N ALA A 69 10.16 -6.78 -7.11
CA ALA A 69 11.53 -6.30 -7.29
C ALA A 69 11.61 -4.77 -7.13
N TYR A 70 10.64 -4.04 -7.68
CA TYR A 70 10.56 -2.58 -7.53
C TYR A 70 10.46 -2.15 -6.06
N VAL A 71 9.53 -2.75 -5.29
CA VAL A 71 9.36 -2.45 -3.86
C VAL A 71 10.61 -2.82 -3.05
N LEU A 72 11.24 -3.96 -3.33
CA LEU A 72 12.44 -4.40 -2.60
C LEU A 72 13.66 -3.51 -2.92
N VAL A 73 13.84 -3.14 -4.18
CA VAL A 73 14.89 -2.18 -4.58
C VAL A 73 14.65 -0.83 -3.92
N ASP A 74 13.41 -0.33 -3.88
CA ASP A 74 13.07 0.92 -3.20
C ASP A 74 13.43 0.87 -1.71
N LEU A 75 13.14 -0.26 -1.05
CA LEU A 75 13.46 -0.51 0.36
C LEU A 75 14.98 -0.45 0.63
N ILE A 76 15.77 -1.11 -0.24
CA ILE A 76 17.23 -1.20 -0.11
C ILE A 76 17.91 0.12 -0.46
N VAL A 77 17.56 0.71 -1.61
CA VAL A 77 18.21 1.91 -2.15
C VAL A 77 17.89 3.13 -1.31
N ASN A 78 16.62 3.31 -0.91
CA ASN A 78 16.24 4.44 -0.06
C ASN A 78 16.47 4.17 1.43
N ARG A 79 16.95 2.97 1.79
CA ARG A 79 17.17 2.53 3.19
C ARG A 79 15.96 2.78 4.09
N ASN A 80 14.76 2.64 3.55
CA ASN A 80 13.52 2.92 4.27
C ASN A 80 13.15 1.74 5.17
N VAL A 81 13.73 1.68 6.36
CA VAL A 81 13.47 0.60 7.33
C VAL A 81 12.31 0.91 8.28
N SER A 82 11.38 1.80 7.87
CA SER A 82 10.20 2.07 8.69
C SER A 82 9.32 0.82 8.83
N PRO A 83 8.66 0.60 9.98
CA PRO A 83 7.77 -0.56 10.15
C PRO A 83 6.72 -0.69 9.05
N VAL A 84 6.20 0.44 8.57
CA VAL A 84 5.25 0.50 7.44
C VAL A 84 5.87 -0.04 6.16
N ALA A 85 7.09 0.40 5.83
CA ALA A 85 7.81 -0.08 4.65
C ALA A 85 8.16 -1.57 4.76
N LEU A 86 8.51 -2.04 5.96
CA LEU A 86 8.81 -3.46 6.20
C LEU A 86 7.56 -4.35 6.05
N ILE A 87 6.40 -3.93 6.56
CA ILE A 87 5.13 -4.65 6.36
C ILE A 87 4.77 -4.70 4.88
N GLY A 88 4.88 -3.57 4.17
CA GLY A 88 4.64 -3.50 2.73
C GLY A 88 5.60 -4.41 1.94
N GLY A 89 6.89 -4.39 2.29
CA GLY A 89 7.91 -5.25 1.70
C GLY A 89 7.64 -6.74 1.95
N ALA A 90 7.27 -7.13 3.17
CA ALA A 90 6.88 -8.50 3.50
C ALA A 90 5.65 -8.94 2.69
N GLY A 91 4.64 -8.07 2.55
CA GLY A 91 3.47 -8.33 1.70
C GLY A 91 3.83 -8.51 0.22
N ALA A 92 4.78 -7.73 -0.30
CA ALA A 92 5.30 -7.89 -1.65
C ALA A 92 6.03 -9.24 -1.82
N MET A 93 6.86 -9.63 -0.85
CA MET A 93 7.54 -10.94 -0.87
C MET A 93 6.55 -12.11 -0.86
N VAL A 94 5.51 -12.05 -0.03
CA VAL A 94 4.43 -13.06 -0.02
C VAL A 94 3.77 -13.15 -1.40
N SER A 95 3.48 -12.01 -2.02
CA SER A 95 2.89 -11.95 -3.36
C SER A 95 3.79 -12.58 -4.42
N GLY A 96 5.09 -12.28 -4.38
CA GLY A 96 6.09 -12.86 -5.27
C GLY A 96 6.23 -14.37 -5.08
N GLY A 97 6.24 -14.84 -3.84
CA GLY A 97 6.25 -16.28 -3.53
C GLY A 97 5.00 -16.99 -4.05
N LEU A 98 3.82 -16.38 -3.86
CA LEU A 98 2.56 -16.93 -4.36
C LEU A 98 2.49 -16.98 -5.89
N ALA A 99 3.25 -16.16 -6.63
CA ALA A 99 3.31 -16.24 -8.08
C ALA A 99 3.78 -17.63 -8.59
N PHE A 100 4.60 -18.34 -7.82
CA PHE A 100 5.05 -19.71 -8.14
C PHE A 100 4.01 -20.79 -7.82
N TRP A 101 2.92 -20.42 -7.12
CA TRP A 101 1.79 -21.32 -6.93
C TRP A 101 0.87 -21.26 -8.15
N TYR A 102 1.07 -22.20 -9.06
CA TYR A 102 0.34 -22.29 -10.33
C TYR A 102 -1.05 -22.89 -10.11
N VAL A 103 -2.06 -22.02 -10.10
CA VAL A 103 -3.46 -22.38 -9.87
C VAL A 103 -4.35 -21.50 -10.76
N ASP A 104 -5.52 -22.03 -11.11
CA ASP A 104 -6.59 -21.36 -11.84
C ASP A 104 -7.92 -21.42 -11.05
N GLY A 105 -8.96 -20.80 -11.61
CA GLY A 105 -10.32 -20.80 -11.05
C GLY A 105 -10.39 -20.29 -9.62
N PHE A 106 -11.03 -21.08 -8.73
CA PHE A 106 -11.24 -20.71 -7.33
C PHE A 106 -9.92 -20.44 -6.59
N TRP A 107 -8.92 -21.31 -6.76
CA TRP A 107 -7.65 -21.16 -6.05
C TRP A 107 -6.86 -19.95 -6.54
N TYR A 108 -6.97 -19.60 -7.82
CA TYR A 108 -6.43 -18.34 -8.33
C TYR A 108 -7.09 -17.12 -7.68
N ALA A 109 -8.42 -17.12 -7.59
CA ALA A 109 -9.17 -16.04 -6.97
C ALA A 109 -8.81 -15.81 -5.49
N ILE A 110 -8.58 -16.89 -4.74
CA ILE A 110 -8.11 -16.81 -3.35
C ILE A 110 -6.64 -16.34 -3.29
N LYS A 111 -5.79 -16.88 -4.18
CA LYS A 111 -4.36 -16.52 -4.27
C LYS A 111 -4.17 -15.02 -4.53
N ASP A 112 -4.90 -14.44 -5.48
CA ASP A 112 -4.74 -13.04 -5.86
C ASP A 112 -5.12 -12.08 -4.71
N SER A 113 -6.13 -12.45 -3.92
CA SER A 113 -6.57 -11.71 -2.72
C SER A 113 -5.82 -12.05 -1.44
N ALA A 114 -4.87 -12.99 -1.47
CA ALA A 114 -4.19 -13.50 -0.28
C ALA A 114 -3.50 -12.39 0.54
N ARG A 115 -2.99 -11.35 -0.13
CA ARG A 115 -2.37 -10.20 0.54
C ARG A 115 -3.35 -9.44 1.42
N SER A 116 -4.58 -9.21 0.95
CA SER A 116 -5.62 -8.53 1.74
C SER A 116 -6.09 -9.42 2.88
N TYR A 117 -6.24 -10.72 2.66
CA TYR A 117 -6.57 -11.65 3.75
C TYR A 117 -5.51 -11.68 4.83
N LEU A 118 -4.24 -11.77 4.45
CA LEU A 118 -3.12 -11.79 5.39
C LEU A 118 -3.00 -10.46 6.13
N THR A 119 -3.12 -9.33 5.42
CA THR A 119 -3.08 -7.99 6.03
C THR A 119 -4.23 -7.81 7.04
N GLY A 120 -5.46 -8.14 6.65
CA GLY A 120 -6.61 -8.07 7.54
C GLY A 120 -6.44 -8.93 8.79
N ILE A 121 -6.02 -10.19 8.64
CA ILE A 121 -5.75 -11.09 9.77
C ILE A 121 -4.65 -10.51 10.67
N LEU A 122 -3.54 -10.04 10.09
CA LEU A 122 -2.42 -9.48 10.84
C LEU A 122 -2.86 -8.25 11.65
N PHE A 123 -3.69 -7.38 11.08
CA PHE A 123 -4.25 -6.24 11.79
C PHE A 123 -5.20 -6.68 12.91
N LEU A 124 -6.10 -7.64 12.67
CA LEU A 124 -6.98 -8.17 13.73
C LEU A 124 -6.19 -8.79 14.90
N LEU A 125 -5.17 -9.59 14.59
CA LEU A 125 -4.29 -10.17 15.61
C LEU A 125 -3.57 -9.07 16.38
N SER A 126 -3.07 -8.03 15.70
CA SER A 126 -2.41 -6.90 16.37
C SER A 126 -3.34 -6.10 17.27
N ALA A 127 -4.63 -6.03 16.94
CA ALA A 127 -5.64 -5.32 17.74
C ALA A 127 -5.88 -5.98 19.10
N ALA A 128 -5.57 -7.28 19.24
CA ALA A 128 -5.60 -7.99 20.51
C ALA A 128 -4.32 -7.79 21.36
N THR A 129 -3.32 -7.08 20.83
CA THR A 129 -2.06 -6.79 21.54
C THR A 129 -2.02 -5.36 22.09
N SER A 130 -0.98 -5.03 22.86
CA SER A 130 -0.75 -3.66 23.35
C SER A 130 -0.27 -2.68 22.26
N VAL A 131 0.03 -3.18 21.06
CA VAL A 131 0.55 -2.39 19.93
C VAL A 131 -0.29 -2.68 18.68
N PRO A 132 -1.52 -2.14 18.60
CA PRO A 132 -2.37 -2.28 17.43
C PRO A 132 -1.67 -1.69 16.20
N LEU A 133 -1.69 -2.36 15.06
CA LEU A 133 -0.89 -1.97 13.90
C LEU A 133 -1.18 -0.57 13.40
N PHE A 134 -2.42 -0.08 13.49
CA PHE A 134 -2.72 1.29 13.06
C PHE A 134 -1.95 2.35 13.87
N ARG A 135 -1.60 2.06 15.14
CA ARG A 135 -0.68 2.90 15.93
C ARG A 135 0.70 2.97 15.30
N VAL A 136 1.24 1.83 14.86
CA VAL A 136 2.56 1.75 14.21
C VAL A 136 2.60 2.59 12.93
N PHE A 137 1.50 2.62 12.17
CA PHE A 137 1.37 3.47 10.98
C PHE A 137 1.37 4.96 11.34
N LEU A 138 0.61 5.37 12.35
CA LEU A 138 0.59 6.77 12.82
C LEU A 138 1.94 7.18 13.43
N ASP A 139 2.59 6.29 14.18
CA ASP A 139 3.92 6.51 14.74
C ASP A 139 4.94 6.76 13.63
N ALA A 140 4.91 5.95 12.56
CA ALA A 140 5.77 6.14 11.40
C ALA A 140 5.46 7.44 10.64
N ALA A 141 4.18 7.79 10.49
CA ALA A 141 3.77 9.06 9.87
C ALA A 141 4.24 10.28 10.69
N SER A 142 4.30 10.16 12.02
CA SER A 142 4.74 11.24 12.91
C SER A 142 6.25 11.55 12.85
N ILE A 143 7.06 10.73 12.16
CA ILE A 143 8.52 10.93 12.07
C ILE A 143 8.87 12.27 11.42
N GLY A 144 8.03 12.77 10.50
CA GLY A 144 8.23 14.06 9.85
C GLY A 144 7.75 15.27 10.65
N GLU A 145 7.13 15.06 11.81
CA GLU A 145 6.65 16.15 12.68
C GLU A 145 7.82 16.85 13.38
N LYS A 146 7.59 18.09 13.83
CA LYS A 146 8.54 18.77 14.72
C LYS A 146 8.70 17.97 16.01
N PRO A 147 9.88 17.98 16.67
CA PRO A 147 10.12 17.18 17.87
C PRO A 147 9.09 17.40 19.00
N GLU A 148 8.69 18.65 19.23
CA GLU A 148 7.68 19.03 20.23
C GLU A 148 6.28 18.48 19.90
N ASP A 149 5.87 18.59 18.64
CA ASP A 149 4.59 18.11 18.15
C ASP A 149 4.54 16.58 18.20
N ARG A 150 5.64 15.93 17.79
CA ARG A 150 5.78 14.48 17.84
C ARG A 150 5.69 13.97 19.27
N ALA A 151 6.32 14.64 20.24
CA ALA A 151 6.24 14.27 21.65
C ALA A 151 4.79 14.31 22.15
N ALA A 152 4.04 15.36 21.79
CA ALA A 152 2.62 15.48 22.10
C ALA A 152 1.78 14.38 21.44
N THR A 153 1.99 14.11 20.15
CA THR A 153 1.38 13.02 19.38
C THR A 153 1.61 11.66 20.07
N GLN A 154 2.86 11.36 20.44
CA GLN A 154 3.24 10.12 21.11
C GLN A 154 2.63 9.99 22.52
N GLN A 155 2.56 11.08 23.26
CA GLN A 155 1.92 11.11 24.57
C GLN A 155 0.40 10.91 24.46
N ALA A 156 -0.25 11.57 23.50
CA ALA A 156 -1.68 11.40 23.25
C ALA A 156 -2.03 9.95 22.89
N MET A 157 -1.22 9.27 22.06
CA MET A 157 -1.45 7.86 21.71
C MET A 157 -1.27 6.87 22.88
N ARG A 158 -0.70 7.31 24.01
CA ARG A 158 -0.62 6.54 25.25
C ARG A 158 -1.84 6.72 26.16
N ASP A 159 -2.68 7.73 25.91
CA ASP A 159 -3.93 7.91 26.66
C ASP A 159 -4.84 6.69 26.46
N PRO A 160 -5.40 6.09 27.53
CA PRO A 160 -6.22 4.88 27.42
C PRO A 160 -7.46 5.04 26.52
N GLY A 161 -8.05 6.24 26.46
CA GLY A 161 -9.20 6.54 25.61
C GLY A 161 -8.81 6.58 24.13
N ILE A 162 -7.68 7.20 23.82
CA ILE A 162 -7.12 7.26 22.47
C ILE A 162 -6.63 5.88 22.03
N HIS A 163 -6.00 5.12 22.91
CA HIS A 163 -5.58 3.75 22.64
C HIS A 163 -6.73 2.85 22.22
N ARG A 164 -7.89 2.93 22.89
CA ARG A 164 -9.12 2.23 22.45
C ARG A 164 -9.57 2.67 21.05
N GLY A 165 -9.41 3.94 20.72
CA GLY A 165 -9.62 4.47 19.37
C GLY A 165 -8.68 3.85 18.33
N LEU A 166 -7.40 3.66 18.68
CA LEU A 166 -6.39 2.99 17.82
C LEU A 166 -6.71 1.51 17.60
N VAL A 167 -7.18 0.81 18.63
CA VAL A 167 -7.64 -0.58 18.52
C VAL A 167 -8.84 -0.66 17.57
N LEU A 168 -9.85 0.20 17.76
CA LEU A 168 -11.02 0.25 16.88
C LEU A 168 -10.62 0.59 15.43
N ALA A 169 -9.73 1.56 15.24
CA ALA A 169 -9.20 1.93 13.93
C ALA A 169 -8.52 0.74 13.23
N THR A 170 -7.75 -0.05 13.99
CA THR A 170 -7.09 -1.26 13.48
C THR A 170 -8.10 -2.33 13.05
N ILE A 171 -9.15 -2.56 13.86
CA ILE A 171 -10.22 -3.50 13.54
C ILE A 171 -11.00 -3.04 12.30
N VAL A 172 -11.39 -1.77 12.24
CA VAL A 172 -12.14 -1.20 11.10
C VAL A 172 -11.33 -1.30 9.82
N PHE A 173 -10.05 -0.92 9.85
CA PHE A 173 -9.15 -1.06 8.70
C PHE A 173 -9.07 -2.53 8.25
N ALA A 174 -8.88 -3.45 9.18
CA ALA A 174 -8.80 -4.87 8.88
C ALA A 174 -10.07 -5.41 8.21
N LEU A 175 -11.24 -5.07 8.73
CA LEU A 175 -12.51 -5.51 8.17
C LEU A 175 -12.72 -4.97 6.75
N VAL A 176 -12.38 -3.70 6.50
CA VAL A 176 -12.46 -3.12 5.15
C VAL A 176 -11.51 -3.81 4.19
N ASP A 177 -10.28 -4.10 4.61
CA ASP A 177 -9.30 -4.79 3.76
C ASP A 177 -9.71 -6.25 3.47
N LEU A 178 -10.27 -6.96 4.46
CA LEU A 178 -10.85 -8.30 4.25
C LEU A 178 -12.02 -8.27 3.25
N VAL A 179 -12.93 -7.31 3.38
CA VAL A 179 -14.04 -7.11 2.43
C VAL A 179 -13.48 -6.81 1.03
N GLY A 180 -12.44 -5.97 0.93
CA GLY A 180 -11.74 -5.71 -0.33
C GLY A 180 -11.17 -6.98 -0.96
N GLY A 181 -10.54 -7.83 -0.16
CA GLY A 181 -10.06 -9.15 -0.58
C GLY A 181 -11.17 -10.05 -1.10
N VAL A 182 -12.32 -10.09 -0.40
CA VAL A 182 -13.50 -10.87 -0.84
C VAL A 182 -14.03 -10.35 -2.17
N VAL A 183 -14.22 -9.03 -2.31
CA VAL A 183 -14.67 -8.42 -3.58
C VAL A 183 -13.71 -8.78 -4.71
N ASN A 184 -12.40 -8.62 -4.49
CA ASN A 184 -11.38 -8.97 -5.48
C ASN A 184 -11.41 -10.47 -5.84
N SER A 185 -11.62 -11.36 -4.87
CA SER A 185 -11.74 -12.80 -5.14
C SER A 185 -12.99 -13.11 -5.96
N VAL A 186 -14.13 -12.48 -5.65
CA VAL A 186 -15.36 -12.68 -6.42
C VAL A 186 -15.19 -12.23 -7.87
N VAL A 187 -14.53 -11.09 -8.10
CA VAL A 187 -14.24 -10.59 -9.46
C VAL A 187 -13.30 -11.56 -10.18
N ASN A 188 -12.17 -11.94 -9.56
CA ASN A 188 -11.23 -12.89 -10.15
C ASN A 188 -11.89 -14.25 -10.48
N TYR A 189 -12.72 -14.77 -9.58
CA TYR A 189 -13.40 -16.06 -9.78
C TYR A 189 -14.37 -16.03 -10.97
N ARG A 190 -15.01 -14.89 -11.23
CA ARG A 190 -15.98 -14.74 -12.34
C ARG A 190 -15.30 -14.47 -13.68
N HIS A 191 -14.18 -13.75 -13.69
CA HIS A 191 -13.53 -13.28 -14.91
C HIS A 191 -12.34 -14.14 -15.35
N VAL A 192 -11.56 -14.69 -14.41
CA VAL A 192 -10.39 -15.53 -14.70
C VAL A 192 -10.78 -16.99 -14.72
N THR A 193 -11.41 -17.40 -15.82
CA THR A 193 -11.97 -18.74 -16.02
C THR A 193 -11.05 -19.64 -16.85
N ALA A 194 -10.07 -19.07 -17.56
CA ALA A 194 -9.15 -19.81 -18.39
C ALA A 194 -8.15 -20.64 -17.56
N ARG A 195 -7.62 -21.70 -18.17
CA ARG A 195 -6.61 -22.57 -17.55
C ARG A 195 -5.28 -21.84 -17.40
N PHE A 196 -4.61 -22.03 -16.27
CA PHE A 196 -3.29 -21.45 -16.03
C PHE A 196 -2.29 -21.81 -17.14
N GLY A 197 -1.47 -20.84 -17.55
CA GLY A 197 -0.47 -21.02 -18.61
C GLY A 197 -1.02 -20.91 -20.03
N THR A 198 -2.21 -20.34 -20.22
CA THR A 198 -2.77 -20.01 -21.54
C THR A 198 -2.75 -18.50 -21.79
N ASP A 199 -2.79 -18.08 -23.05
CA ASP A 199 -2.87 -16.65 -23.42
C ASP A 199 -4.15 -16.02 -22.85
N ALA A 200 -5.26 -16.78 -22.89
CA ALA A 200 -6.54 -16.34 -22.35
C ALA A 200 -6.47 -16.09 -20.84
N PHE A 201 -5.74 -16.92 -20.09
CA PHE A 201 -5.54 -16.70 -18.66
C PHE A 201 -4.78 -15.39 -18.42
N ASN A 202 -3.64 -15.18 -19.08
CA ASN A 202 -2.86 -13.95 -18.92
C ASN A 202 -3.66 -12.70 -19.31
N ALA A 203 -4.44 -12.76 -20.40
CA ALA A 203 -5.32 -11.67 -20.82
C ALA A 203 -6.40 -11.37 -19.77
N GLN A 204 -7.08 -12.38 -19.24
CA GLN A 204 -8.10 -12.22 -18.19
C GLN A 204 -7.50 -11.65 -16.89
N VAL A 205 -6.29 -12.09 -16.51
CA VAL A 205 -5.58 -11.52 -15.36
C VAL A 205 -5.24 -10.05 -15.58
N ALA A 206 -4.77 -9.68 -16.78
CA ALA A 206 -4.49 -8.29 -17.12
C ALA A 206 -5.75 -7.42 -17.03
N GLU A 207 -6.88 -7.93 -17.56
CA GLU A 207 -8.18 -7.27 -17.53
C GLU A 207 -8.68 -7.07 -16.10
N VAL A 208 -8.68 -8.10 -15.26
CA VAL A 208 -9.15 -8.00 -13.86
C VAL A 208 -8.26 -7.06 -13.06
N ASN A 209 -6.94 -7.11 -13.26
CA ASN A 209 -6.01 -6.18 -12.60
C ASN A 209 -6.26 -4.72 -12.99
N ALA A 210 -6.61 -4.46 -14.25
CA ALA A 210 -7.01 -3.14 -14.72
C ALA A 210 -8.34 -2.71 -14.10
N LEU A 211 -9.35 -3.60 -14.14
CA LEU A 211 -10.69 -3.38 -13.61
C LEU A 211 -10.67 -3.07 -12.11
N MET A 212 -9.90 -3.84 -11.34
CA MET A 212 -9.84 -3.73 -9.88
C MET A 212 -8.90 -2.63 -9.39
N ARG A 213 -8.11 -1.98 -10.26
CA ARG A 213 -7.16 -0.94 -9.83
C ARG A 213 -7.85 0.22 -9.10
N VAL A 214 -8.88 0.81 -9.71
CA VAL A 214 -9.58 1.96 -9.12
C VAL A 214 -10.45 1.52 -7.93
N PRO A 215 -11.31 0.48 -8.04
CA PRO A 215 -12.09 -0.01 -6.91
C PRO A 215 -11.23 -0.41 -5.71
N GLY A 216 -10.13 -1.13 -5.93
CA GLY A 216 -9.20 -1.53 -4.87
C GLY A 216 -8.58 -0.34 -4.16
N LEU A 217 -8.12 0.67 -4.91
CA LEU A 217 -7.60 1.92 -4.33
C LEU A 217 -8.66 2.64 -3.50
N VAL A 218 -9.90 2.76 -4.01
CA VAL A 218 -11.00 3.40 -3.30
C VAL A 218 -11.32 2.67 -1.99
N ILE A 219 -11.38 1.34 -2.01
CA ILE A 219 -11.62 0.53 -0.80
C ILE A 219 -10.51 0.78 0.23
N SER A 220 -9.24 0.77 -0.17
CA SER A 220 -8.12 1.06 0.74
C SER A 220 -8.21 2.47 1.34
N LEU A 221 -8.54 3.48 0.52
CA LEU A 221 -8.70 4.86 0.99
C LEU A 221 -9.87 5.01 1.97
N ILE A 222 -10.99 4.34 1.71
CA ILE A 222 -12.12 4.28 2.66
C ILE A 222 -11.67 3.65 3.97
N GLY A 223 -10.94 2.54 3.93
CA GLY A 223 -10.41 1.87 5.13
C GLY A 223 -9.54 2.79 5.97
N VAL A 224 -8.59 3.50 5.34
CA VAL A 224 -7.74 4.49 6.02
C VAL A 224 -8.58 5.64 6.57
N ALA A 225 -9.50 6.20 5.79
CA ALA A 225 -10.32 7.34 6.21
C ALA A 225 -11.21 6.98 7.43
N LEU A 226 -11.82 5.81 7.43
CA LEU A 226 -12.62 5.31 8.55
C LEU A 226 -11.75 5.08 9.79
N ALA A 227 -10.58 4.45 9.63
CA ALA A 227 -9.65 4.22 10.71
C ALA A 227 -9.16 5.53 11.34
N ILE A 228 -8.74 6.50 10.53
CA ILE A 228 -8.37 7.85 10.99
C ILE A 228 -9.55 8.50 11.73
N SER A 229 -10.77 8.37 11.22
CA SER A 229 -11.97 8.92 11.85
C SER A 229 -12.21 8.34 13.25
N CYS A 230 -11.97 7.04 13.45
CA CYS A 230 -12.05 6.41 14.77
C CYS A 230 -11.04 7.00 15.76
N VAL A 231 -9.78 7.18 15.34
CA VAL A 231 -8.75 7.77 16.20
C VAL A 231 -9.06 9.22 16.50
N GLN A 232 -9.42 10.01 15.48
CA GLN A 232 -9.75 11.42 15.62
C GLN A 232 -10.97 11.63 16.53
N ALA A 233 -11.97 10.75 16.47
CA ALA A 233 -13.11 10.79 17.39
C ALA A 233 -12.67 10.57 18.84
N ALA A 234 -11.72 9.67 19.10
CA ALA A 234 -11.17 9.46 20.44
C ALA A 234 -10.36 10.66 20.94
N VAL A 235 -9.54 11.26 20.07
CA VAL A 235 -8.77 12.48 20.36
C VAL A 235 -9.71 13.64 20.72
N LYS A 236 -10.74 13.87 19.90
CA LYS A 236 -11.73 14.93 20.14
C LYS A 236 -12.52 14.72 21.44
N ARG A 237 -12.82 13.47 21.80
CA ARG A 237 -13.46 13.15 23.10
C ARG A 237 -12.54 13.46 24.28
N ARG A 238 -11.22 13.26 24.15
CA ARG A 238 -10.25 13.49 25.24
C ARG A 238 -9.81 14.95 25.39
N TYR A 239 -9.61 15.63 24.26
CA TYR A 239 -8.97 16.95 24.20
C TYR A 239 -9.90 18.07 23.72
N GLY A 240 -11.06 17.74 23.14
CA GLY A 240 -12.03 18.70 22.60
C GLY A 240 -11.97 18.84 21.08
N ALA A 241 -12.91 19.58 20.50
CA ALA A 241 -13.10 19.67 19.04
C ALA A 241 -11.91 20.27 18.28
N GLY A 242 -11.09 21.10 18.93
CA GLY A 242 -9.90 21.72 18.35
C GLY A 242 -8.67 20.81 18.25
N ALA A 243 -8.70 19.62 18.86
CA ALA A 243 -7.56 18.70 18.87
C ALA A 243 -7.57 17.74 17.67
N SER A 244 -6.41 17.54 17.05
CA SER A 244 -6.28 16.69 15.86
C SER A 244 -4.90 16.05 15.73
N LEU A 245 -4.86 14.74 15.51
CA LEU A 245 -3.60 14.05 15.18
C LEU A 245 -3.12 14.35 13.75
N LEU A 246 -4.04 14.79 12.87
CA LEU A 246 -3.67 15.25 11.52
C LEU A 246 -3.09 16.66 11.51
N GLU A 247 -3.27 17.40 12.60
CA GLU A 247 -2.69 18.73 12.79
C GLU A 247 -1.95 18.76 14.13
N PRO A 248 -0.76 18.12 14.20
CA PRO A 248 -0.02 17.89 15.45
C PRO A 248 0.21 19.14 16.29
N SER A 249 0.43 20.28 15.64
CA SER A 249 0.60 21.58 16.30
C SER A 249 -0.65 22.05 17.06
N LYS A 250 -1.86 21.74 16.57
CA LYS A 250 -3.11 22.04 17.29
C LYS A 250 -3.29 21.11 18.48
N LEU A 251 -2.97 19.82 18.32
CA LEU A 251 -2.97 18.88 19.44
C LEU A 251 -2.00 19.31 20.54
N ALA A 252 -0.76 19.66 20.17
CA ALA A 252 0.24 20.14 21.10
C ALA A 252 -0.18 21.44 21.81
N ALA A 253 -0.85 22.36 21.11
CA ALA A 253 -1.40 23.58 21.71
C ALA A 253 -2.46 23.27 22.78
N VAL A 254 -3.44 22.42 22.45
CA VAL A 254 -4.52 22.04 23.39
C VAL A 254 -3.96 21.28 24.61
N MET A 255 -2.95 20.42 24.40
CA MET A 255 -2.30 19.71 25.50
C MET A 255 -1.49 20.66 26.40
N ARG A 256 -0.87 21.71 25.84
CA ARG A 256 -0.18 22.77 26.60
C ARG A 256 -1.15 23.59 27.44
N GLU A 257 -2.29 23.99 26.88
CA GLU A 257 -3.34 24.72 27.63
C GLU A 257 -3.85 23.93 28.84
N ARG A 258 -3.85 22.60 28.74
CA ARG A 258 -4.23 21.69 29.84
C ARG A 258 -3.07 21.34 30.78
N GLY A 259 -1.86 21.84 30.55
CA GLY A 259 -0.68 21.58 31.36
C GLY A 259 -0.11 20.15 31.23
N GLU A 260 -0.51 19.41 30.19
CA GLU A 260 -0.11 18.00 29.99
C GLU A 260 1.24 17.86 29.27
N VAL A 261 1.75 18.91 28.63
CA VAL A 261 3.08 18.96 27.97
C VAL A 261 3.83 20.19 28.48
N ARG A 262 5.06 20.02 28.98
CA ARG A 262 5.98 21.10 29.34
C ARG A 262 7.20 21.06 28.44
N LEU A 263 7.73 22.25 28.13
CA LEU A 263 8.91 22.54 27.30
C LEU A 263 10.04 21.52 27.46
#